data_AF-A0A3M1VTB4-F1
#
_entry.id   AF-A0A3M1VTB4-F1
#
_cell.length_a   1.000
_cell.length_b   1.000
_cell.length_c   1.000
_cell.angle_alpha   90.00
_cell.angle_beta   90.00
_cell.angle_gamma   90.00
#
_symmetry.space_group_name_H-M   'P 1'
#
loop_
_entity.id
_entity.type
_entity.pdbx_description
1 polymer ?
#
loop_
_entity_poly.entity_id
_entity_poly.type
_entity_poly.pdbx_seq_one_letter_code
_entity_poly.pdbx_strand_id
1 'polypeptide(L)'
;MNVTPDDGSLHSGNAKKYLGHRIVLRCRGELSFCGIARNILDINHRRGLLVETDSKSGFSVWCPLDYIKSVTIIPIPTGDSPPG
;
A
#
# COMPACT_ATOMS: atom_id res chain seq x y z
N MET A 1 -5.50 -12.00 30.72
CA MET A 1 -4.70 -12.07 29.47
C MET A 1 -4.84 -10.73 28.79
N ASN A 2 -3.75 -9.95 28.69
CA ASN A 2 -3.81 -8.60 28.11
C ASN A 2 -3.90 -8.73 26.59
N VAL A 3 -5.02 -8.27 26.04
CA VAL A 3 -5.19 -8.07 24.60
C VAL A 3 -4.47 -6.77 24.25
N THR A 4 -3.32 -6.87 23.61
CA THR A 4 -2.64 -5.70 23.02
C THR A 4 -3.56 -5.12 21.94
N PRO A 5 -3.83 -3.81 21.93
CA PRO A 5 -4.55 -3.20 20.82
C PRO A 5 -3.69 -3.35 19.55
N ASP A 6 -4.28 -3.92 18.52
CA ASP A 6 -3.70 -3.94 17.18
C ASP A 6 -3.56 -2.48 16.72
N ASP A 7 -2.36 -1.90 16.82
CA ASP A 7 -2.07 -0.49 16.52
C ASP A 7 -2.19 -0.17 15.01
N GLY A 8 -2.77 -1.07 14.20
CA GLY A 8 -2.92 -0.91 12.75
C GLY A 8 -1.60 -0.80 11.98
N SER A 9 -0.46 -0.95 12.66
CA SER A 9 0.86 -0.79 12.05
C SER A 9 1.16 -1.98 11.15
N LEU A 10 1.44 -1.72 9.88
CA LEU A 10 1.63 -2.75 8.86
C LEU A 10 2.95 -3.50 9.11
N HIS A 11 2.91 -4.65 9.78
CA HIS A 11 4.13 -5.46 9.96
C HIS A 11 4.59 -6.07 8.64
N SER A 12 5.92 -6.12 8.43
CA SER A 12 6.52 -6.53 7.15
C SER A 12 6.11 -7.94 6.66
N GLY A 13 5.67 -8.84 7.54
CA GLY A 13 5.15 -10.14 7.14
C GLY A 13 3.81 -10.06 6.39
N ASN A 14 3.03 -9.02 6.64
CA ASN A 14 1.68 -8.83 6.10
C ASN A 14 1.66 -7.90 4.87
N ALA A 15 2.74 -7.14 4.63
CA ALA A 15 2.82 -6.17 3.53
C ALA A 15 2.86 -6.84 2.14
N LYS A 16 3.34 -8.08 2.04
CA LYS A 16 3.46 -8.80 0.76
C LYS A 16 2.12 -9.03 0.06
N LYS A 17 1.02 -9.15 0.83
CA LYS A 17 -0.32 -9.39 0.27
C LYS A 17 -0.86 -8.23 -0.57
N TYR A 18 -0.26 -7.05 -0.46
CA TYR A 18 -0.67 -5.88 -1.22
C TYR A 18 0.04 -5.78 -2.56
N LEU A 19 1.16 -6.48 -2.75
CA LEU A 19 1.96 -6.40 -3.97
C LEU A 19 1.13 -6.81 -5.19
N GLY A 20 1.23 -6.03 -6.27
CA GLY A 20 0.46 -6.21 -7.49
C GLY A 20 -0.97 -5.65 -7.44
N HIS A 21 -1.49 -5.29 -6.27
CA HIS A 21 -2.82 -4.70 -6.15
C HIS A 21 -2.80 -3.18 -6.28
N ARG A 22 -3.89 -2.63 -6.84
CA ARG A 22 -4.20 -1.21 -6.70
C ARG A 22 -4.62 -0.97 -5.24
N ILE A 23 -3.98 -0.01 -4.58
CA ILE A 23 -4.21 0.28 -3.18
C ILE A 23 -4.39 1.76 -2.92
N VAL A 24 -5.00 2.07 -1.78
CA VAL A 24 -4.92 3.37 -1.12
C VAL A 24 -4.19 3.18 0.20
N LEU A 25 -3.07 3.88 0.35
CA LEU A 25 -2.34 4.02 1.60
C LEU A 25 -2.88 5.23 2.36
N ARG A 26 -3.18 5.05 3.65
CA ARG A 26 -3.34 6.16 4.59
C ARG A 26 -2.18 6.13 5.57
N CYS A 27 -1.44 7.22 5.62
CA CYS A 27 -0.26 7.38 6.45
C CYS A 27 -0.56 8.26 7.68
N ARG A 28 0.39 8.35 8.60
CA ARG A 28 0.33 9.36 9.67
C ARG A 28 0.36 10.77 9.05
N GLY A 29 -0.21 11.76 9.76
CA GLY A 29 -0.29 13.15 9.26
C GLY A 29 -1.32 13.38 8.14
N GLU A 30 -2.33 12.51 8.02
CA GLU A 30 -3.43 12.62 7.04
C GLU A 30 -3.00 12.59 5.56
N LEU A 31 -1.77 12.17 5.29
CA LEU A 31 -1.26 11.91 3.95
C LEU A 31 -1.82 10.60 3.40
N SER A 32 -2.27 10.62 2.16
CA SER A 32 -2.75 9.43 1.46
C SER A 32 -2.15 9.34 0.06
N PHE A 33 -1.83 8.12 -0.37
CA PHE A 33 -1.31 7.83 -1.70
C PHE A 33 -2.14 6.71 -2.33
N CYS A 34 -2.38 6.79 -3.64
CA CYS A 34 -3.05 5.73 -4.37
C CYS A 34 -2.18 5.29 -5.55
N GLY A 35 -2.18 3.99 -5.83
CA GLY A 35 -1.33 3.43 -6.87
C GLY A 35 -1.24 1.93 -6.80
N ILE A 36 -0.28 1.35 -7.54
CA ILE A 36 0.00 -0.08 -7.51
C ILE A 36 1.16 -0.34 -6.55
N ALA A 37 0.97 -1.24 -5.59
CA ALA A 37 2.08 -1.66 -4.74
C ALA A 37 3.05 -2.52 -5.54
N ARG A 38 4.27 -2.03 -5.76
CA ARG A 38 5.26 -2.69 -6.64
C ARG A 38 6.25 -3.54 -5.87
N ASN A 39 6.74 -3.05 -4.74
CA ASN A 39 7.80 -3.73 -4.01
C ASN A 39 7.82 -3.36 -2.52
N ILE A 40 8.54 -4.14 -1.72
CA ILE A 40 8.91 -3.79 -0.36
C ILE A 40 10.42 -3.58 -0.37
N LEU A 41 10.85 -2.35 -0.12
CA LEU A 41 12.25 -1.94 -0.16
C LEU A 41 12.72 -1.55 1.23
N ASP A 42 13.98 -1.87 1.54
CA ASP A 42 14.68 -1.32 2.69
C ASP A 42 15.47 -0.07 2.24
N ILE A 43 15.19 1.06 2.88
CA ILE A 43 15.93 2.32 2.69
C ILE A 43 16.34 2.82 4.07
N ASN A 44 17.65 3.02 4.28
CA ASN A 44 18.21 3.47 5.55
C ASN A 44 17.76 2.61 6.75
N HIS A 45 17.83 1.28 6.61
CA HIS A 45 17.45 0.30 7.65
C HIS A 45 15.96 0.34 8.03
N ARG A 46 15.11 0.90 7.16
CA ARG A 46 13.66 0.91 7.33
C ARG A 46 13.03 0.24 6.14
N ARG A 47 12.17 -0.75 6.42
CA ARG A 47 11.32 -1.36 5.39
C ARG A 47 10.15 -0.43 5.06
N GLY A 48 9.87 -0.29 3.78
CA GLY A 48 8.76 0.51 3.26
C GLY A 48 8.13 -0.12 2.03
N LEU A 49 6.89 0.27 1.76
CA LEU A 49 6.16 -0.12 0.57
C LEU A 49 6.42 0.91 -0.53
N LEU A 50 6.85 0.44 -1.70
CA LEU A 50 6.95 1.27 -2.91
C LEU A 50 5.62 1.20 -3.66
N VAL A 51 4.99 2.35 -3.84
CA VAL A 51 3.71 2.50 -4.54
C VAL A 51 3.91 3.36 -5.77
N GLU A 52 3.68 2.79 -6.95
CA GLU A 52 3.69 3.51 -8.21
C GLU A 52 2.34 4.20 -8.39
N THR A 53 2.34 5.53 -8.34
CA THR A 53 1.12 6.34 -8.37
C THR A 53 0.76 6.79 -9.78
N ASP A 54 1.73 6.85 -10.70
CA ASP A 54 1.50 7.04 -12.13
C ASP A 54 2.30 6.03 -12.96
N SER A 55 1.60 5.14 -13.64
CA SER A 55 2.20 4.10 -14.47
C SER A 55 2.75 4.59 -15.80
N LYS A 56 2.38 5.81 -16.26
CA LYS A 56 2.92 6.37 -17.51
C LYS A 56 4.33 6.91 -17.32
N SER A 57 4.56 7.65 -16.23
CA SER A 57 5.89 8.20 -15.90
C SER A 57 6.73 7.26 -15.04
N GLY A 58 6.12 6.26 -14.38
CA GLY A 58 6.77 5.45 -13.36
C GLY A 58 6.92 6.17 -12.01
N PHE A 59 6.29 7.34 -11.86
CA PHE A 59 6.35 8.11 -10.62
C PHE A 59 5.83 7.27 -9.44
N SER A 60 6.68 7.15 -8.42
CA SER A 60 6.49 6.25 -7.29
C SER A 60 6.81 6.93 -5.99
N VAL A 61 6.07 6.55 -4.94
CA VAL A 61 6.27 7.00 -3.57
C VAL A 61 6.68 5.79 -2.73
N TRP A 62 7.77 5.94 -1.99
CA TRP A 62 8.17 4.97 -0.97
C TRP A 62 7.65 5.42 0.39
N CYS A 63 6.90 4.55 1.08
CA CYS A 63 6.33 4.83 2.40
C CYS A 63 6.87 3.84 3.44
N PRO A 64 7.51 4.30 4.54
CA PRO A 64 7.91 3.45 5.65
C PRO A 64 6.71 2.68 6.21
N LEU A 65 6.86 1.38 6.48
CA LEU A 65 5.76 0.54 6.93
C LEU A 65 5.17 0.99 8.28
N ASP A 66 6.01 1.49 9.18
CA ASP A 66 5.63 2.03 10.49
C ASP A 66 4.93 3.42 10.40
N TYR A 67 4.99 4.07 9.24
CA TYR A 67 4.27 5.31 8.95
C TYR A 67 2.89 5.08 8.34
N ILE A 68 2.61 3.87 7.85
CA ILE A 68 1.32 3.48 7.26
C ILE A 68 0.35 3.11 8.37
N LYS A 69 -0.80 3.79 8.43
CA LYS A 69 -1.90 3.51 9.36
C LYS A 69 -2.85 2.43 8.81
N SER A 70 -3.10 2.44 7.50
CA SER A 70 -3.99 1.48 6.87
C SER A 70 -3.73 1.35 5.36
N VAL A 71 -4.05 0.17 4.81
CA VAL A 71 -3.98 -0.12 3.38
C VAL A 71 -5.29 -0.74 2.92
N THR A 72 -5.92 -0.11 1.93
CA THR A 72 -7.15 -0.60 1.31
C THR A 72 -6.85 -1.08 -0.11
N ILE A 73 -7.19 -2.32 -0.44
CA ILE A 73 -7.14 -2.82 -1.82
C ILE A 73 -8.35 -2.30 -2.58
N ILE A 74 -8.11 -1.70 -3.74
CA ILE A 74 -9.14 -1.23 -4.65
C ILE A 74 -9.32 -2.30 -5.73
N PRO A 75 -10.47 -2.99 -5.79
CA PRO A 75 -10.74 -3.93 -6.86
C PRO A 75 -10.75 -3.19 -8.20
N ILE A 76 -10.09 -3.79 -9.19
CA ILE A 76 -10.24 -3.35 -10.58
C ILE A 76 -11.59 -3.93 -11.03
N PRO A 77 -12.55 -3.11 -11.50
CA PRO A 77 -13.77 -3.65 -12.07
C PRO A 77 -13.37 -4.51 -13.27
N THR A 78 -13.52 -5.82 -13.14
CA THR A 78 -13.57 -6.74 -14.28
C THR A 78 -14.79 -6.31 -15.08
N GLY A 79 -14.56 -5.68 -16.22
CA GLY A 79 -15.62 -5.00 -16.96
C GLY A 79 -16.83 -5.90 -17.20
N ASP A 80 -18.01 -5.36 -16.95
CA ASP A 80 -19.09 -5.48 -17.92
C ASP A 80 -18.52 -5.00 -19.25
N SER A 81 -18.03 -5.94 -20.07
CA SER A 81 -17.87 -5.69 -21.49
C SER A 81 -19.25 -5.22 -21.98
N PRO A 82 -19.38 -4.06 -22.66
CA PRO A 82 -20.63 -3.74 -23.30
C PRO A 82 -20.99 -4.90 -24.24
N PRO A 83 -22.26 -5.38 -24.27
CA PRO A 83 -22.66 -6.36 -25.26
C PRO A 83 -22.33 -5.79 -26.65
N GLY A 84 -21.58 -6.57 -27.42
CA GLY A 84 -21.15 -6.23 -28.77
C GLY A 84 -22.29 -6.17 -29.78
#